data_AF-A0A0C2G1T8-F1
#
_entry.id   AF-A0A0C2G1T8-F1
#
_cell.length_a   1.000
_cell.length_b   1.000
_cell.length_c   1.000
_cell.angle_alpha   90.00
_cell.angle_beta   90.00
_cell.angle_gamma   90.00
#
_symmetry.space_group_name_H-M   'P 1'
#
loop_
_entity.id
_entity.type
_entity.pdbx_description
1 polymer ?
#
loop_
_entity_poly.entity_id
_entity_poly.type
_entity_poly.pdbx_seq_one_letter_code
_entity_poly.pdbx_strand_id
1 'polypeptide(L)'
;DWRLGVPKPCSGLDLNHVDKLYGAVERVIAVESVEFVARQLDLVRPVMESLVPPLNESIISQLDQFYAKILSGVPDTRRLVFDCVASRALKLPVLIAAVSNTKWDINELQSHHSSYIDFLVKDFEAFSLRLDHVAECVNLSEAARALLWDRTIYYTFKALVQGYCEGGKCSTEGRALMQLDFQHLLLKEYTAKQMISLLGVATHVSKKARTRIINALND
;
A
#
# COMPACT_ATOMS: atom_id res chain seq x y z
N ASP A 1 -20.72 -5.27 31.19
CA ASP A 1 -19.26 -5.28 31.15
C ASP A 1 -18.81 -6.31 30.11
N TRP A 2 -18.84 -5.96 28.81
CA TRP A 2 -18.55 -6.88 27.70
C TRP A 2 -17.12 -6.70 27.23
N ARG A 3 -16.12 -6.83 28.11
CA ARG A 3 -14.73 -6.81 27.68
C ARG A 3 -14.47 -8.01 26.77
N LEU A 4 -14.62 -7.80 25.45
CA LEU A 4 -14.20 -8.74 24.43
C LEU A 4 -12.71 -8.97 24.68
N GLY A 5 -12.38 -10.18 25.14
CA GLY A 5 -10.98 -10.57 25.30
C GLY A 5 -10.24 -10.39 23.98
N VAL A 6 -8.96 -10.03 24.04
CA VAL A 6 -8.14 -9.87 22.83
C VAL A 6 -8.21 -11.19 22.05
N PRO A 7 -8.76 -11.20 20.82
CA PRO A 7 -8.89 -12.42 20.03
C PRO A 7 -7.51 -13.04 19.82
N LYS A 8 -7.36 -14.33 20.09
CA LYS A 8 -6.16 -15.09 19.75
C LYS A 8 -6.33 -15.73 18.38
N PRO A 9 -5.33 -15.61 17.47
CA PRO A 9 -5.32 -16.38 16.23
C PRO A 9 -5.44 -17.88 16.50
N CYS A 10 -6.06 -18.62 15.57
CA CYS A 10 -6.04 -20.09 15.65
C CYS A 10 -4.60 -20.60 15.42
N SER A 11 -4.27 -21.75 16.01
CA SER A 11 -2.91 -22.31 15.97
C SER A 11 -2.40 -22.67 14.57
N GLY A 12 -3.30 -22.86 13.60
CA GLY A 12 -2.96 -23.14 12.21
C GLY A 12 -2.74 -21.90 11.33
N LEU A 13 -2.94 -20.69 11.85
CA LEU A 13 -2.82 -19.46 11.08
C LEU A 13 -1.37 -18.93 11.08
N ASP A 14 -0.71 -19.00 9.93
CA ASP A 14 0.64 -18.47 9.75
C ASP A 14 0.61 -17.12 9.00
N LEU A 15 0.70 -16.04 9.76
CA LEU A 15 0.71 -14.66 9.24
C LEU A 15 2.13 -14.09 9.05
N ASN A 16 3.17 -14.92 9.21
CA ASN A 16 4.55 -14.46 9.25
C ASN A 16 5.45 -15.10 8.18
N HIS A 17 4.97 -16.12 7.47
CA HIS A 17 5.71 -16.74 6.38
C HIS A 17 5.91 -15.78 5.18
N VAL A 18 7.17 -15.57 4.80
CA VAL A 18 7.55 -14.65 3.70
C VAL A 18 7.03 -15.11 2.33
N ASP A 19 7.10 -16.42 2.04
CA ASP A 19 6.66 -16.97 0.76
C ASP A 19 5.13 -16.93 0.59
N LYS A 20 4.38 -16.96 1.71
CA LYS A 20 2.92 -16.76 1.73
C LYS A 20 2.53 -15.29 1.84
N LEU A 21 3.49 -14.39 1.55
CA LEU A 21 3.30 -12.95 1.57
C LEU A 21 2.67 -12.49 2.90
N TYR A 22 3.14 -13.08 4.01
CA TYR A 22 2.70 -12.77 5.38
C TYR A 22 1.20 -12.98 5.64
N GLY A 23 0.67 -14.11 5.13
CA GLY A 23 -0.73 -14.50 5.26
C GLY A 23 -1.66 -13.64 4.40
N ALA A 24 -1.21 -13.29 3.19
CA ALA A 24 -1.96 -12.41 2.30
C ALA A 24 -3.33 -12.98 1.93
N VAL A 25 -3.41 -14.30 1.72
CA VAL A 25 -4.68 -15.02 1.44
C VAL A 25 -5.69 -14.77 2.56
N GLU A 26 -5.32 -15.05 3.80
CA GLU A 26 -6.21 -14.93 4.96
C GLU A 26 -6.58 -13.47 5.23
N ARG A 27 -5.65 -12.54 5.00
CA ARG A 27 -5.88 -11.10 5.12
C ARG A 27 -6.84 -10.57 4.05
N VAL A 28 -6.72 -11.02 2.80
CA VAL A 28 -7.65 -10.66 1.73
C VAL A 28 -9.05 -11.16 2.06
N ILE A 29 -9.19 -12.42 2.47
CA ILE A 29 -10.48 -12.98 2.90
C ILE A 29 -11.08 -12.15 4.03
N ALA A 30 -10.29 -11.82 5.06
CA ALA A 30 -10.77 -11.04 6.20
C ALA A 30 -11.25 -9.65 5.78
N VAL A 31 -10.48 -8.95 4.94
CA VAL A 31 -10.80 -7.61 4.45
C VAL A 31 -12.05 -7.61 3.58
N GLU A 32 -12.13 -8.50 2.59
CA GLU A 32 -13.28 -8.61 1.69
C GLU A 32 -14.55 -9.00 2.46
N SER A 33 -14.40 -9.85 3.49
CA SER A 33 -15.52 -10.21 4.37
C SER A 33 -16.04 -9.02 5.16
N VAL A 34 -15.14 -8.23 5.75
CA VAL A 34 -15.52 -7.01 6.51
C VAL A 34 -16.16 -5.98 5.59
N GLU A 35 -15.59 -5.76 4.41
CA GLU A 35 -16.15 -4.84 3.41
C GLU A 35 -17.53 -5.31 2.90
N PHE A 36 -17.71 -6.60 2.66
CA PHE A 36 -19.00 -7.15 2.30
C PHE A 36 -20.05 -6.92 3.39
N VAL A 37 -19.75 -7.31 4.64
CA VAL A 37 -20.67 -7.13 5.78
C VAL A 37 -20.99 -5.65 5.96
N ALA A 38 -20.01 -4.77 5.83
CA ALA A 38 -20.21 -3.34 5.93
C ALA A 38 -21.21 -2.81 4.90
N ARG A 39 -21.06 -3.23 3.63
CA ARG A 39 -22.00 -2.88 2.57
C ARG A 39 -23.39 -3.43 2.82
N GLN A 40 -23.51 -4.66 3.32
CA GLN A 40 -24.82 -5.23 3.65
C GLN A 40 -25.50 -4.46 4.77
N LEU A 41 -24.76 -4.07 5.81
CA LEU A 41 -25.29 -3.26 6.90
C LEU A 41 -25.77 -1.89 6.39
N ASP A 42 -24.99 -1.21 5.56
CA ASP A 42 -25.39 0.07 4.97
C ASP A 42 -26.65 -0.06 4.11
N LEU A 43 -26.75 -1.11 3.29
CA LEU A 43 -27.92 -1.40 2.47
C LEU A 43 -29.20 -1.64 3.29
N VAL A 44 -29.11 -2.31 4.43
CA VAL A 44 -30.27 -2.59 5.28
C VAL A 44 -30.62 -1.46 6.24
N ARG A 45 -29.86 -0.35 6.25
CA ARG A 45 -30.11 0.79 7.14
C ARG A 45 -31.56 1.27 7.14
N PRO A 46 -32.24 1.50 5.99
CA PRO A 46 -33.63 1.96 6.00
C PRO A 46 -34.59 0.95 6.64
N VAL A 47 -34.31 -0.34 6.48
CA VAL A 47 -35.09 -1.41 7.13
C VAL A 47 -34.88 -1.36 8.63
N MET A 48 -33.63 -1.27 9.09
CA MET A 48 -33.30 -1.14 10.51
C MET A 48 -33.96 0.09 11.14
N GLU A 49 -33.94 1.24 10.46
CA GLU A 49 -34.61 2.47 10.90
C GLU A 49 -36.13 2.28 11.00
N SER A 50 -36.75 1.60 10.04
CA SER A 50 -38.20 1.33 10.05
C SER A 50 -38.67 0.42 11.19
N LEU A 51 -37.77 -0.42 11.72
CA LEU A 51 -38.04 -1.31 12.85
C LEU A 51 -37.92 -0.61 14.21
N VAL A 52 -37.34 0.60 14.27
CA VAL A 52 -37.22 1.37 15.51
C VAL A 52 -38.52 2.14 15.77
N PRO A 53 -39.15 1.98 16.96
CA PRO A 53 -40.34 2.74 17.30
C PRO A 53 -40.09 4.26 17.25
N PRO A 54 -41.02 5.08 16.70
CA PRO A 54 -40.81 6.51 16.48
C PRO A 54 -40.47 7.34 17.73
N LEU A 55 -40.82 6.85 18.91
CA LEU A 55 -40.61 7.53 20.19
C LEU A 55 -39.23 7.26 20.82
N ASN A 56 -38.36 6.46 20.17
CA ASN A 56 -37.09 6.03 20.75
C ASN A 56 -35.88 6.71 20.10
N GLU A 57 -35.79 8.03 20.24
CA GLU A 57 -34.71 8.87 19.71
C GLU A 57 -33.30 8.39 20.12
N SER A 58 -33.17 7.80 21.32
CA SER A 58 -31.91 7.24 21.80
C SER A 58 -31.39 6.09 20.93
N ILE A 59 -32.28 5.19 20.48
CA ILE A 59 -31.89 4.08 19.61
C ILE A 59 -31.51 4.59 18.22
N ILE A 60 -32.28 5.54 17.67
CA ILE A 60 -31.98 6.16 16.37
C ILE A 60 -30.60 6.82 16.42
N SER A 61 -30.30 7.58 17.48
CA SER A 61 -28.99 8.21 17.65
C SER A 61 -27.84 7.19 17.78
N GLN A 62 -28.05 6.06 18.46
CA GLN A 62 -27.05 4.99 18.54
C GLN A 62 -26.83 4.32 17.18
N LEU A 63 -27.89 4.11 16.41
CA LEU A 63 -27.84 3.57 15.05
C LEU A 63 -27.06 4.52 14.13
N ASP A 64 -27.36 5.82 14.16
CA ASP A 64 -26.63 6.84 13.41
C ASP A 64 -25.15 6.85 13.77
N GLN A 65 -24.83 6.75 15.07
CA GLN A 65 -23.44 6.67 15.52
C GLN A 65 -22.74 5.40 15.04
N PHE A 66 -23.43 4.26 15.01
CA PHE A 66 -22.88 3.02 14.45
C PHE A 66 -22.52 3.19 12.97
N TYR A 67 -23.44 3.70 12.14
CA TYR A 67 -23.17 3.96 10.72
C TYR A 67 -22.06 5.01 10.52
N ALA A 68 -22.09 6.10 11.30
CA ALA A 68 -21.15 7.20 11.15
C ALA A 68 -19.73 6.88 11.65
N LYS A 69 -19.57 6.02 12.67
CA LYS A 69 -18.26 5.75 13.30
C LYS A 69 -17.69 4.38 12.98
N ILE A 70 -18.51 3.33 12.94
CA ILE A 70 -18.02 1.96 12.76
C ILE A 70 -17.86 1.65 11.28
N LEU A 71 -18.89 1.90 10.47
CA LEU A 71 -18.85 1.60 9.04
C LEU A 71 -17.90 2.50 8.27
N SER A 72 -17.77 3.77 8.67
CA SER A 72 -16.80 4.71 8.09
C SER A 72 -15.34 4.31 8.32
N GLY A 73 -15.04 3.48 9.34
CA GLY A 73 -13.69 2.99 9.64
C GLY A 73 -13.25 1.77 8.80
N VAL A 74 -14.15 1.17 8.02
CA VAL A 74 -13.86 -0.03 7.23
C VAL A 74 -12.76 0.18 6.18
N PRO A 75 -12.77 1.27 5.38
CA PRO A 75 -11.70 1.53 4.41
C PRO A 75 -10.31 1.67 5.05
N ASP A 76 -10.23 2.36 6.20
CA ASP A 76 -8.97 2.51 6.93
C ASP A 76 -8.50 1.17 7.52
N THR A 77 -9.42 0.36 8.04
CA THR A 77 -9.11 -0.99 8.54
C THR A 77 -8.54 -1.86 7.42
N ARG A 78 -9.18 -1.85 6.25
CA ARG A 78 -8.71 -2.53 5.04
C ARG A 78 -7.29 -2.10 4.66
N ARG A 79 -7.01 -0.79 4.65
CA ARG A 79 -5.66 -0.26 4.41
C ARG A 79 -4.66 -0.78 5.44
N LEU A 80 -4.98 -0.72 6.73
CA LEU A 80 -4.09 -1.13 7.82
C LEU A 80 -3.77 -2.64 7.79
N VAL A 81 -4.75 -3.47 7.43
CA VAL A 81 -4.52 -4.93 7.28
C VAL A 81 -3.57 -5.22 6.13
N PHE A 82 -3.71 -4.51 5.00
CA PHE A 82 -2.77 -4.64 3.87
C PHE A 82 -1.41 -3.99 4.15
N ASP A 83 -1.34 -2.97 5.00
CA ASP A 83 -0.06 -2.41 5.47
C ASP A 83 0.79 -3.46 6.21
N CYS A 84 0.16 -4.40 6.93
CA CYS A 84 0.89 -5.52 7.53
C CYS A 84 1.58 -6.42 6.49
N VAL A 85 1.05 -6.52 5.27
CA VAL A 85 1.67 -7.26 4.18
C VAL A 85 2.71 -6.40 3.48
N ALA A 86 2.29 -5.23 3.02
CA ALA A 86 3.09 -4.32 2.20
C ALA A 86 4.39 -3.87 2.87
N SER A 87 4.36 -3.59 4.18
CA SER A 87 5.55 -3.18 4.95
C SER A 87 6.66 -4.23 5.01
N ARG A 88 6.35 -5.47 4.64
CA ARG A 88 7.28 -6.60 4.66
C ARG A 88 7.38 -7.30 3.30
N ALA A 89 6.56 -6.88 2.33
CA ALA A 89 6.44 -7.52 1.04
C ALA A 89 7.77 -7.51 0.27
N LEU A 90 8.56 -6.46 0.40
CA LEU A 90 9.89 -6.32 -0.19
C LEU A 90 10.98 -6.38 0.87
N LYS A 91 12.23 -6.58 0.44
CA LYS A 91 13.44 -6.56 1.25
C LYS A 91 13.88 -5.12 1.57
N LEU A 92 13.00 -4.35 2.20
CA LEU A 92 13.18 -2.92 2.47
C LEU A 92 14.48 -2.59 3.23
N PRO A 93 14.92 -3.35 4.26
CA PRO A 93 16.20 -3.06 4.92
C PRO A 93 17.41 -3.18 3.98
N VAL A 94 17.37 -4.12 3.03
CA VAL A 94 18.42 -4.30 2.02
C VAL A 94 18.39 -3.13 1.03
N LEU A 95 17.19 -2.70 0.62
CA LEU A 95 17.03 -1.51 -0.22
C LEU A 95 17.61 -0.26 0.44
N ILE A 96 17.26 0.00 1.71
CA ILE A 96 17.77 1.16 2.47
C ILE A 96 19.29 1.14 2.49
N ALA A 97 19.90 0.00 2.84
CA ALA A 97 21.34 -0.16 2.86
C ALA A 97 21.98 0.03 1.48
N ALA A 98 21.37 -0.45 0.41
CA ALA A 98 21.88 -0.29 -0.95
C ALA A 98 21.87 1.18 -1.40
N VAL A 99 20.79 1.90 -1.09
CA VAL A 99 20.65 3.33 -1.40
C VAL A 99 21.61 4.18 -0.55
N SER A 100 21.72 3.91 0.75
CA SER A 100 22.59 4.68 1.65
C SER A 100 24.07 4.47 1.35
N ASN A 101 24.47 3.28 0.89
CA ASN A 101 25.85 2.99 0.49
C ASN A 101 26.18 3.44 -0.95
N THR A 102 25.20 3.93 -1.71
CA THR A 102 25.47 4.49 -3.05
C THR A 102 26.22 5.82 -2.90
N LYS A 103 27.28 6.01 -3.70
CA LYS A 103 28.10 7.23 -3.63
C LYS A 103 27.36 8.40 -4.29
N TRP A 104 26.82 9.30 -3.48
CA TRP A 104 26.08 10.49 -3.95
C TRP A 104 26.95 11.75 -4.14
N ASP A 105 28.17 11.77 -3.61
CA ASP A 105 29.13 12.85 -3.82
C ASP A 105 30.06 12.49 -4.98
N ILE A 106 29.60 12.82 -6.20
CA ILE A 106 30.29 12.51 -7.45
C ILE A 106 30.56 13.79 -8.24
N ASN A 107 31.65 13.81 -9.01
CA ASN A 107 32.09 14.97 -9.80
C ASN A 107 31.64 14.90 -11.26
N GLU A 108 31.23 13.70 -11.72
CA GLU A 108 30.82 13.46 -13.10
C GLU A 108 29.52 12.66 -13.11
N LEU A 109 28.58 13.09 -13.96
CA LEU A 109 27.30 12.42 -14.13
C LEU A 109 27.50 11.05 -14.77
N GLN A 110 26.99 10.01 -14.11
CA GLN A 110 26.98 8.66 -14.66
C GLN A 110 25.92 8.54 -15.76
N SER A 111 26.20 7.72 -16.78
CA SER A 111 25.28 7.42 -17.88
C SER A 111 24.31 6.26 -17.59
N HIS A 112 24.52 5.56 -16.48
CA HIS A 112 23.76 4.37 -16.08
C HIS A 112 23.15 4.59 -14.69
N HIS A 113 22.05 3.89 -14.42
CA HIS A 113 21.40 3.91 -13.12
C HIS A 113 22.19 3.12 -12.08
N SER A 114 21.95 3.44 -10.82
CA SER A 114 22.52 2.77 -9.67
C SER A 114 22.00 1.33 -9.55
N SER A 115 22.89 0.40 -9.20
CA SER A 115 22.57 -1.04 -9.10
C SER A 115 21.40 -1.40 -8.17
N TYR A 116 21.08 -0.56 -7.17
CA TYR A 116 19.92 -0.81 -6.29
C TYR A 116 18.58 -0.75 -7.06
N ILE A 117 18.53 -0.06 -8.21
CA ILE A 117 17.33 -0.03 -9.06
C ILE A 117 17.08 -1.40 -9.68
N ASP A 118 18.11 -2.09 -10.18
CA ASP A 118 17.96 -3.45 -10.70
C ASP A 118 17.51 -4.43 -9.61
N PHE A 119 18.05 -4.27 -8.40
CA PHE A 119 17.62 -5.02 -7.24
C PHE A 119 16.14 -4.76 -6.94
N LEU A 120 15.71 -3.50 -6.91
CA LEU A 120 14.34 -3.13 -6.60
C LEU A 120 13.35 -3.65 -7.64
N VAL A 121 13.69 -3.56 -8.93
CA VAL A 121 12.86 -4.11 -10.02
C VAL A 121 12.66 -5.62 -9.84
N LYS A 122 13.74 -6.37 -9.58
CA LYS A 122 13.64 -7.81 -9.32
C LYS A 122 12.80 -8.14 -8.09
N ASP A 123 12.88 -7.33 -7.04
CA ASP A 123 12.09 -7.55 -5.82
C ASP A 123 10.60 -7.26 -6.07
N PHE A 124 10.28 -6.26 -6.90
CA PHE A 124 8.91 -6.02 -7.39
C PHE A 124 8.38 -7.16 -8.26
N GLU A 125 9.19 -7.72 -9.16
CA GLU A 125 8.82 -8.89 -9.97
C GLU A 125 8.50 -10.10 -9.07
N ALA A 126 9.34 -10.36 -8.07
CA ALA A 126 9.12 -11.42 -7.08
C ALA A 126 7.87 -11.18 -6.21
N PHE A 127 7.55 -9.92 -5.91
CA PHE A 127 6.29 -9.57 -5.26
C PHE A 127 5.09 -9.83 -6.18
N SER A 128 5.16 -9.44 -7.45
CA SER A 128 4.09 -9.70 -8.43
C SER A 128 3.77 -11.19 -8.52
N LEU A 129 4.80 -12.04 -8.65
CA LEU A 129 4.62 -13.50 -8.72
C LEU A 129 3.92 -14.06 -7.48
N ARG A 130 4.30 -13.61 -6.29
CA ARG A 130 3.63 -14.04 -5.04
C ARG A 130 2.19 -13.52 -4.96
N LEU A 131 1.92 -12.31 -5.46
CA LEU A 131 0.58 -11.76 -5.49
C LEU A 131 -0.34 -12.49 -6.49
N ASP A 132 0.21 -12.94 -7.61
CA ASP A 132 -0.52 -13.77 -8.57
C ASP A 132 -0.88 -15.12 -7.96
N HIS A 133 0.01 -15.73 -7.19
CA HIS A 133 -0.32 -16.94 -6.43
C HIS A 133 -1.43 -16.72 -5.39
N VAL A 134 -1.47 -15.56 -4.73
CA VAL A 134 -2.59 -15.21 -3.84
C VAL A 134 -3.90 -15.15 -4.63
N ALA A 135 -3.89 -14.60 -5.84
CA ALA A 135 -5.07 -14.51 -6.70
C ALA A 135 -5.54 -15.86 -7.27
N GLU A 136 -4.67 -16.87 -7.31
CA GLU A 136 -5.06 -18.26 -7.59
C GLU A 136 -5.77 -18.91 -6.40
N CYS A 137 -5.37 -18.53 -5.18
CA CYS A 137 -5.92 -19.10 -3.94
C CYS A 137 -7.27 -18.47 -3.53
N VAL A 138 -7.46 -17.18 -3.83
CA VAL A 138 -8.66 -16.41 -3.45
C VAL A 138 -9.08 -15.47 -4.56
N ASN A 139 -10.37 -15.13 -4.60
CA ASN A 139 -10.86 -14.10 -5.50
C ASN A 139 -10.33 -12.72 -5.09
N LEU A 140 -9.18 -12.35 -5.64
CA LEU A 140 -8.55 -11.07 -5.41
C LEU A 140 -9.18 -10.02 -6.32
N SER A 141 -10.07 -9.20 -5.75
CA SER A 141 -10.69 -8.08 -6.45
C SER A 141 -9.63 -7.13 -7.03
N GLU A 142 -9.93 -6.47 -8.15
CA GLU A 142 -9.02 -5.48 -8.74
C GLU A 142 -8.70 -4.35 -7.74
N ALA A 143 -9.70 -3.94 -6.95
CA ALA A 143 -9.50 -2.94 -5.90
C ALA A 143 -8.57 -3.43 -4.78
N ALA A 144 -8.63 -4.69 -4.37
CA ALA A 144 -7.72 -5.25 -3.38
C ALA A 144 -6.30 -5.39 -3.93
N ARG A 145 -6.17 -5.84 -5.18
CA ARG A 145 -4.89 -5.92 -5.90
C ARG A 145 -4.24 -4.54 -6.02
N ALA A 146 -4.99 -3.54 -6.48
CA ALA A 146 -4.52 -2.16 -6.60
C ALA A 146 -4.06 -1.61 -5.24
N LEU A 147 -4.86 -1.82 -4.18
CA LEU A 147 -4.49 -1.35 -2.85
C LEU A 147 -3.21 -2.02 -2.33
N LEU A 148 -3.02 -3.33 -2.49
CA LEU A 148 -1.79 -4.02 -2.07
C LEU A 148 -0.55 -3.46 -2.77
N TRP A 149 -0.65 -3.18 -4.06
CA TRP A 149 0.41 -2.53 -4.82
C TRP A 149 0.67 -1.10 -4.33
N ASP A 150 -0.38 -0.28 -4.18
CA ASP A 150 -0.27 1.09 -3.68
C ASP A 150 0.43 1.13 -2.32
N ARG A 151 0.08 0.20 -1.41
CA ARG A 151 0.72 0.10 -0.09
C ARG A 151 2.17 -0.36 -0.19
N THR A 152 2.48 -1.33 -1.06
CA THR A 152 3.85 -1.84 -1.25
C THR A 152 4.77 -0.77 -1.83
N ILE A 153 4.30 -0.02 -2.82
CA ILE A 153 5.02 1.14 -3.37
C ILE A 153 5.19 2.20 -2.29
N TYR A 154 4.15 2.52 -1.50
CA TYR A 154 4.26 3.48 -0.41
C TYR A 154 5.41 3.17 0.57
N TYR A 155 5.54 1.91 1.00
CA TYR A 155 6.65 1.50 1.87
C TYR A 155 8.00 1.47 1.15
N THR A 156 8.02 1.15 -0.14
CA THR A 156 9.23 1.26 -0.98
C THR A 156 9.74 2.70 -1.02
N PHE A 157 8.85 3.67 -1.24
CA PHE A 157 9.20 5.08 -1.28
C PHE A 157 9.68 5.60 0.07
N LYS A 158 9.06 5.14 1.17
CA LYS A 158 9.59 5.41 2.51
C LYS A 158 11.01 4.89 2.68
N ALA A 159 11.29 3.67 2.22
CA ALA A 159 12.63 3.08 2.27
C ALA A 159 13.64 3.82 1.39
N LEU A 160 13.26 4.25 0.17
CA LEU A 160 14.10 5.07 -0.70
C LEU A 160 14.44 6.41 -0.04
N VAL A 161 13.44 7.13 0.47
CA VAL A 161 13.65 8.42 1.16
C VAL A 161 14.57 8.23 2.36
N GLN A 162 14.35 7.19 3.16
CA GLN A 162 15.22 6.87 4.28
C GLN A 162 16.67 6.61 3.82
N GLY A 163 16.88 5.77 2.82
CA GLY A 163 18.21 5.49 2.27
C GLY A 163 18.91 6.73 1.74
N TYR A 164 18.21 7.64 1.06
CA TYR A 164 18.77 8.90 0.59
C TYR A 164 19.15 9.84 1.76
N CYS A 165 18.34 9.89 2.82
CA CYS A 165 18.66 10.65 4.02
C CYS A 165 19.91 10.12 4.73
N GLU A 166 20.11 8.79 4.71
CA GLU A 166 21.26 8.12 5.34
C GLU A 166 22.53 8.16 4.47
N GLY A 167 22.41 8.45 3.17
CA GLY A 167 23.52 8.44 2.20
C GLY A 167 24.53 9.59 2.30
N GLY A 168 24.38 10.50 3.26
CA GLY A 168 25.36 11.55 3.55
C GLY A 168 25.38 12.70 2.54
N LYS A 169 26.59 13.15 2.16
CA LYS A 169 26.76 14.30 1.25
C LYS A 169 26.33 13.94 -0.18
N CYS A 170 25.64 14.87 -0.83
CA CYS A 170 25.13 14.69 -2.19
C CYS A 170 25.48 15.91 -3.07
N SER A 171 26.19 15.66 -4.17
CA SER A 171 26.58 16.69 -5.14
C SER A 171 25.43 17.04 -6.10
N THR A 172 25.64 18.01 -6.99
CA THR A 172 24.64 18.34 -8.03
C THR A 172 24.47 17.18 -9.01
N GLU A 173 25.57 16.55 -9.38
CA GLU A 173 25.66 15.39 -10.24
C GLU A 173 25.04 14.17 -9.56
N GLY A 174 25.24 14.00 -8.24
CA GLY A 174 24.56 12.98 -7.45
C GLY A 174 23.04 13.14 -7.44
N ARG A 175 22.52 14.37 -7.32
CA ARG A 175 21.08 14.64 -7.45
C ARG A 175 20.56 14.37 -8.86
N ALA A 176 21.38 14.57 -9.89
CA ALA A 176 21.04 14.19 -11.25
C ALA A 176 21.03 12.66 -11.43
N LEU A 177 21.95 11.94 -10.79
CA LEU A 177 21.93 10.47 -10.75
C LEU A 177 20.68 9.93 -10.05
N MET A 178 20.27 10.49 -8.90
CA MET A 178 19.01 10.14 -8.24
C MET A 178 17.78 10.33 -9.17
N GLN A 179 17.80 11.37 -10.01
CA GLN A 179 16.74 11.59 -11.01
C GLN A 179 16.77 10.55 -12.12
N LEU A 180 17.97 10.19 -12.62
CA LEU A 180 18.15 9.14 -13.62
C LEU A 180 17.67 7.78 -13.08
N ASP A 181 18.05 7.44 -11.85
CA ASP A 181 17.59 6.24 -11.15
C ASP A 181 16.07 6.18 -11.07
N PHE A 182 15.45 7.30 -10.68
CA PHE A 182 14.01 7.42 -10.57
C PHE A 182 13.31 7.26 -11.93
N GLN A 183 13.85 7.87 -12.98
CA GLN A 183 13.34 7.69 -14.34
C GLN A 183 13.42 6.23 -14.78
N HIS A 184 14.52 5.54 -14.46
CA HIS A 184 14.67 4.14 -14.82
C HIS A 184 13.67 3.23 -14.09
N LEU A 185 13.36 3.55 -12.83
CA LEU A 185 12.30 2.89 -12.07
C LEU A 185 10.90 3.16 -12.68
N LEU A 186 10.64 4.38 -13.14
CA LEU A 186 9.37 4.79 -13.74
C LEU A 186 9.08 4.09 -15.07
N LEU A 187 10.10 3.83 -15.89
CA LEU A 187 9.97 3.16 -17.19
C LEU A 187 9.58 1.68 -17.08
N LYS A 188 9.47 1.11 -15.88
CA LYS A 188 9.03 -0.27 -15.66
C LYS A 188 7.50 -0.32 -15.51
N GLU A 189 6.85 -1.13 -16.33
CA GLU A 189 5.38 -1.19 -16.49
C GLU A 189 4.63 -1.43 -15.17
N TYR A 190 5.16 -2.27 -14.28
CA TYR A 190 4.59 -2.59 -12.97
C TYR A 190 4.49 -1.35 -12.07
N THR A 191 5.43 -0.43 -12.19
CA THR A 191 5.54 0.75 -11.34
C THR A 191 4.78 1.94 -11.94
N ALA A 192 4.76 2.07 -13.27
CA ALA A 192 4.11 3.15 -14.00
C ALA A 192 2.59 3.26 -13.71
N LYS A 193 1.84 2.17 -13.92
CA LYS A 193 0.36 2.19 -13.81
C LYS A 193 -0.14 2.50 -12.39
N GLN A 194 0.59 2.06 -11.37
CA GLN A 194 0.21 2.24 -9.96
C GLN A 194 0.76 3.55 -9.38
N MET A 195 1.91 4.03 -9.86
CA MET A 195 2.39 5.36 -9.50
C MET A 195 1.52 6.49 -10.05
N ILE A 196 0.84 6.30 -11.19
CA ILE A 196 -0.19 7.24 -11.67
C ILE A 196 -1.33 7.38 -10.62
N SER A 197 -1.75 6.28 -9.99
CA SER A 197 -2.73 6.28 -8.88
C SER A 197 -2.18 7.03 -7.65
N LEU A 198 -0.97 6.71 -7.21
CA LEU A 198 -0.33 7.35 -6.04
C LEU A 198 -0.02 8.83 -6.24
N LEU A 199 0.36 9.24 -7.45
CA LEU A 199 0.51 10.63 -7.81
C LEU A 199 -0.81 11.38 -7.67
N GLY A 200 -1.95 10.74 -7.94
CA GLY A 200 -3.31 11.27 -7.72
C GLY A 200 -3.60 11.68 -6.27
N VAL A 201 -3.09 10.91 -5.30
CA VAL A 201 -3.25 11.17 -3.85
C VAL A 201 -2.11 11.98 -3.24
N ALA A 202 -0.98 12.17 -3.93
CA ALA A 202 0.13 13.01 -3.47
C ALA A 202 -0.21 14.51 -3.52
N THR A 203 -0.82 15.04 -2.45
CA THR A 203 -1.30 16.44 -2.33
C THR A 203 -0.18 17.48 -2.37
N HIS A 204 1.06 17.08 -2.08
CA HIS A 204 2.23 17.96 -2.08
C HIS A 204 2.92 18.10 -3.45
N VAL A 205 2.58 17.26 -4.43
CA VAL A 205 3.12 17.36 -5.79
C VAL A 205 2.27 18.33 -6.59
N SER A 206 2.90 19.39 -7.12
CA SER A 206 2.16 20.39 -7.92
C SER A 206 1.43 19.72 -9.09
N LYS A 207 0.23 20.21 -9.44
CA LYS A 207 -0.55 19.72 -10.60
C LYS A 207 0.32 19.62 -11.87
N LYS A 208 1.17 20.61 -12.12
CA LYS A 208 2.07 20.66 -13.29
C LYS A 208 3.14 19.55 -13.26
N ALA A 209 3.73 19.29 -12.10
CA ALA A 209 4.68 18.19 -11.93
C ALA A 209 3.97 16.83 -12.09
N ARG A 210 2.78 16.69 -11.49
CA ARG A 210 1.94 15.50 -11.59
C ARG A 210 1.61 15.17 -13.05
N THR A 211 1.10 16.13 -13.83
CA THR A 211 0.76 15.92 -15.25
C THR A 211 1.98 15.56 -16.09
N ARG A 212 3.15 16.17 -15.83
CA ARG A 212 4.40 15.82 -16.53
C ARG A 212 4.83 14.39 -16.25
N ILE A 213 4.73 13.94 -15.01
CA ILE A 213 5.09 12.57 -14.63
C ILE A 213 4.08 11.57 -15.21
N ILE A 214 2.77 11.87 -15.15
CA ILE A 214 1.74 11.01 -15.74
C ILE A 214 1.93 10.85 -17.25
N ASN A 215 2.22 11.94 -17.97
CA ASN A 215 2.45 11.87 -19.41
C ASN A 215 3.70 11.04 -19.74
N ALA A 216 4.80 11.24 -19.00
CA ALA A 216 6.02 10.45 -19.15
C ALA A 216 5.88 8.96 -18.74
N LEU A 217 4.79 8.62 -18.04
CA LEU A 217 4.46 7.24 -17.64
C LEU A 217 3.50 6.54 -18.60
N ASN A 218 2.84 7.30 -19.49
CA ASN A 218 1.88 6.78 -20.47
C ASN A 218 2.47 6.66 -21.88
N ASP A 219 3.64 7.25 -22.12
CA ASP A 219 4.46 7.10 -23.34
C ASP A 219 5.42 5.91 -23.23
#